data_AF-A0AAD6M321-F1
#
_entry.id   AF-A0AAD6M321-F1
#
_cell.length_a   1.000
_cell.length_b   1.000
_cell.length_c   1.000
_cell.angle_alpha   90.00
_cell.angle_beta   90.00
_cell.angle_gamma   90.00
#
_symmetry.space_group_name_H-M   'P 1'
#
loop_
_entity.id
_entity.type
_entity.pdbx_description
1 polymer ?
#
loop_
_entity_poly.entity_id
_entity_poly.type
_entity_poly.pdbx_seq_one_letter_code
_entity_poly.pdbx_strand_id
1 'polypeptide(L)'
;MCQYIMQEVRDSYDTMLMHLCSNTLERFKTSLEQSQNVDAIHLCSQSCMREFDQGCEDAAIQQSEWNASKFREKLICDMLSEMMAKYEKQITHALAKRVESLLESGERDTWASIRNLFEGNTEAAVSEFSDAAVSFNLNSSEIDTKSQHLREHARNLLEMKAREAADAGRVLRRMKYRFSQVLGDYENSMSWYNWTEEKNLDEVERNALSESLRILSIMAAMRFNEMPDQIEMELYSSLMDRTVPDPSLPNTFMGAKLDPLASDTWEEDGRRRTRRYAAAALAAAAPAAAIPAAVAAASNNQWR
;
A
#
# COMPACT_ATOMS: atom_id res chain seq x y z
N MET A 1 -58.89 16.47 12.30
CA MET A 1 -58.37 16.31 13.67
C MET A 1 -57.76 14.92 13.89
N CYS A 2 -58.47 13.81 13.64
CA CYS A 2 -57.90 12.44 13.81
C CYS A 2 -56.68 12.14 12.93
N GLN A 3 -56.67 12.56 11.65
CA GLN A 3 -55.49 12.37 10.77
C GLN A 3 -54.24 13.13 11.25
N TYR A 4 -54.42 14.32 11.83
CA TYR A 4 -53.30 15.12 12.35
C TYR A 4 -52.69 14.49 13.59
N ILE A 5 -53.51 14.01 14.53
CA ILE A 5 -53.03 13.32 15.74
C ILE A 5 -52.30 12.03 15.38
N MET A 6 -52.81 11.24 14.42
CA MET A 6 -52.13 10.03 13.95
C MET A 6 -50.77 10.32 13.31
N GLN A 7 -50.64 11.45 12.60
CA GLN A 7 -49.38 11.87 12.01
C GLN A 7 -48.36 12.27 13.09
N GLU A 8 -48.74 13.08 14.07
CA GLU A 8 -47.86 13.51 15.17
C GLU A 8 -47.37 12.31 16.03
N VAL A 9 -48.27 11.33 16.28
CA VAL A 9 -47.91 10.10 17.00
C VAL A 9 -46.94 9.25 16.17
N ARG A 10 -47.09 9.22 14.84
CA ARG A 10 -46.17 8.53 13.94
C ARG A 10 -44.80 9.18 13.93
N ASP A 11 -44.75 10.50 13.82
CA ASP A 11 -43.50 11.26 13.80
C ASP A 11 -42.74 11.09 15.12
N SER A 12 -43.46 11.03 16.24
CA SER A 12 -42.90 10.74 17.56
C SER A 12 -42.33 9.32 17.66
N TYR A 13 -43.07 8.33 17.14
CA TYR A 13 -42.62 6.93 17.08
C TYR A 13 -41.34 6.78 16.23
N ASP A 14 -41.32 7.35 15.03
CA ASP A 14 -40.16 7.31 14.13
C ASP A 14 -38.94 8.01 14.75
N THR A 15 -39.15 9.14 15.44
CA THR A 15 -38.07 9.87 16.15
C THR A 15 -37.48 9.03 17.27
N MET A 16 -38.31 8.35 18.05
CA MET A 16 -37.86 7.50 19.14
C MET A 16 -37.11 6.27 18.61
N LEU A 17 -37.58 5.63 17.53
CA LEU A 17 -36.85 4.54 16.88
C LEU A 17 -35.49 5.00 16.34
N MET A 18 -35.43 6.20 15.75
CA MET A 18 -34.18 6.78 15.28
C MET A 18 -33.20 7.02 16.44
N HIS A 19 -33.68 7.49 17.58
CA HIS A 19 -32.85 7.65 18.78
C HIS A 19 -32.37 6.30 19.31
N LEU A 20 -33.21 5.27 19.30
CA LEU A 20 -32.82 3.91 19.67
C LEU A 20 -31.73 3.34 18.74
N CYS A 21 -31.85 3.56 17.42
CA CYS A 21 -30.80 3.21 16.46
C CYS A 21 -29.47 3.90 16.80
N SER A 22 -29.49 5.22 16.98
CA SER A 22 -28.29 6.00 17.26
C SER A 22 -27.61 5.56 18.55
N ASN A 23 -28.36 5.37 19.63
CA ASN A 23 -27.80 4.93 20.91
C ASN A 23 -27.22 3.52 20.83
N THR A 24 -27.90 2.61 20.13
CA THR A 24 -27.42 1.24 19.94
C THR A 24 -26.14 1.21 19.11
N LEU A 25 -26.07 2.03 18.06
CA LEU A 25 -24.90 2.16 17.21
C LEU A 25 -23.69 2.74 17.97
N GLU A 26 -23.88 3.78 18.77
CA GLU A 26 -22.80 4.35 19.58
C GLU A 26 -22.26 3.36 20.62
N ARG A 27 -23.14 2.56 21.22
CA ARG A 27 -22.74 1.47 22.11
C ARG A 27 -21.96 0.38 21.37
N PHE A 28 -22.45 0.01 20.18
CA PHE A 28 -21.76 -0.94 19.31
C PHE A 28 -20.35 -0.45 18.97
N LYS A 29 -20.19 0.80 18.51
CA LYS A 29 -18.89 1.41 18.20
C LYS A 29 -17.92 1.31 19.37
N THR A 30 -18.36 1.75 20.55
CA THR A 30 -17.53 1.74 21.77
C THR A 30 -17.05 0.33 22.11
N SER A 31 -17.94 -0.66 22.06
CA SER A 31 -17.57 -2.06 22.33
C SER A 31 -16.76 -2.69 21.20
N LEU A 32 -17.00 -2.30 19.94
CA LEU A 32 -16.26 -2.76 18.78
C LEU A 32 -14.80 -2.29 18.85
N GLU A 33 -14.54 -1.06 19.28
CA GLU A 33 -13.18 -0.55 19.49
C GLU A 33 -12.43 -1.33 20.57
N GLN A 34 -13.12 -1.80 21.61
CA GLN A 34 -12.53 -2.56 22.73
C GLN A 34 -12.36 -4.05 22.41
N SER A 35 -13.10 -4.58 21.44
CA SER A 35 -13.07 -6.01 21.11
C SER A 35 -11.75 -6.44 20.48
N GLN A 36 -11.16 -7.51 21.05
CA GLN A 36 -9.87 -8.08 20.62
C GLN A 36 -10.01 -9.32 19.74
N ASN A 37 -11.18 -9.95 19.73
CA ASN A 37 -11.45 -11.18 19.00
C ASN A 37 -12.87 -11.19 18.43
N VAL A 38 -13.13 -12.17 17.55
CA VAL A 38 -14.41 -12.33 16.87
C VAL A 38 -15.55 -12.66 17.84
N ASP A 39 -15.29 -13.46 18.88
CA ASP A 39 -16.28 -13.78 19.92
C ASP A 39 -16.84 -12.53 20.62
N ALA A 40 -15.97 -11.57 20.97
CA ALA A 40 -16.39 -10.32 21.58
C ALA A 40 -17.22 -9.47 20.60
N ILE A 41 -16.90 -9.50 19.31
CA ILE A 41 -17.70 -8.82 18.27
C ILE A 41 -19.08 -9.48 18.15
N HIS A 42 -19.15 -10.82 18.12
CA HIS A 42 -20.42 -11.54 18.10
C HIS A 42 -21.31 -11.20 19.30
N LEU A 43 -20.75 -11.25 20.50
CA LEU A 43 -21.48 -10.91 21.74
C LEU A 43 -21.98 -9.47 21.71
N CYS A 44 -21.13 -8.53 21.27
CA CYS A 44 -21.49 -7.13 21.10
C CYS A 44 -22.66 -6.96 20.11
N SER A 45 -22.53 -7.50 18.90
CA SER A 45 -23.57 -7.43 17.86
C SER A 45 -24.90 -8.00 18.35
N GLN A 46 -24.88 -9.17 18.98
CA GLN A 46 -26.10 -9.81 19.50
C GLN A 46 -26.74 -9.01 20.65
N SER A 47 -25.93 -8.47 21.56
CA SER A 47 -26.43 -7.61 22.65
C SER A 47 -27.05 -6.33 22.10
N CYS A 48 -26.42 -5.68 21.11
CA CYS A 48 -26.95 -4.52 20.42
C CYS A 48 -28.30 -4.82 19.75
N MET A 49 -28.38 -5.89 18.98
CA MET A 49 -29.64 -6.26 18.33
C MET A 49 -30.74 -6.59 19.33
N ARG A 50 -30.43 -7.30 20.41
CA ARG A 50 -31.42 -7.65 21.44
C ARG A 50 -31.99 -6.43 22.16
N GLU A 51 -31.13 -5.47 22.52
CA GLU A 51 -31.58 -4.24 23.17
C GLU A 51 -32.40 -3.35 22.22
N PHE A 52 -32.02 -3.29 20.95
CA PHE A 52 -32.80 -2.61 19.93
C PHE A 52 -34.18 -3.28 19.75
N ASP A 53 -34.21 -4.60 19.60
CA ASP A 53 -35.44 -5.37 19.42
C ASP A 53 -36.37 -5.19 20.64
N GLN A 54 -35.84 -5.26 21.87
CA GLN A 54 -36.61 -4.97 23.10
C GLN A 54 -37.14 -3.54 23.15
N GLY A 55 -36.31 -2.53 22.82
CA GLY A 55 -36.77 -1.14 22.81
C GLY A 55 -37.85 -0.87 21.76
N CYS A 56 -37.86 -1.63 20.66
CA CYS A 56 -38.92 -1.59 19.66
C CYS A 56 -40.22 -2.22 20.17
N GLU A 57 -40.12 -3.35 20.89
CA GLU A 57 -41.27 -4.01 21.52
C GLU A 57 -41.93 -3.12 22.58
N ASP A 58 -41.12 -2.47 23.43
CA ASP A 58 -41.59 -1.57 24.49
C ASP A 58 -42.35 -0.35 23.93
N ALA A 59 -42.05 0.03 22.68
CA ALA A 59 -42.68 1.14 22.00
C ALA A 59 -43.79 0.75 21.01
N ALA A 60 -44.08 -0.55 20.86
CA ALA A 60 -45.03 -1.04 19.89
C ALA A 60 -46.46 -0.58 20.20
N ILE A 61 -47.15 -0.04 19.18
CA ILE A 61 -48.54 0.41 19.30
C ILE A 61 -49.45 -0.69 18.74
N GLN A 62 -50.16 -1.41 19.63
CA GLN A 62 -50.92 -2.62 19.28
C GLN A 62 -51.97 -2.46 18.16
N GLN A 63 -52.47 -1.25 17.92
CA GLN A 63 -53.52 -0.97 16.92
C GLN A 63 -52.98 -0.36 15.61
N SER A 64 -51.67 -0.32 15.40
CA SER A 64 -51.07 0.21 14.18
C SER A 64 -50.39 -0.89 13.36
N GLU A 65 -50.28 -0.67 12.05
CA GLU A 65 -49.44 -1.50 11.16
C GLU A 65 -47.96 -1.08 11.20
N TRP A 66 -47.57 -0.23 12.16
CA TRP A 66 -46.23 0.34 12.22
C TRP A 66 -45.24 -0.70 12.76
N ASN A 67 -44.09 -0.79 12.12
CA ASN A 67 -43.04 -1.71 12.52
C ASN A 67 -41.67 -1.06 12.41
N ALA A 68 -40.69 -1.65 13.09
CA ALA A 68 -39.33 -1.14 13.16
C ALA A 68 -38.40 -1.76 12.11
N SER A 69 -38.91 -2.52 11.11
CA SER A 69 -38.05 -3.32 10.22
C SER A 69 -37.03 -2.47 9.47
N LYS A 70 -37.47 -1.33 8.91
CA LYS A 70 -36.60 -0.38 8.20
C LYS A 70 -35.51 0.20 9.11
N PHE A 71 -35.84 0.47 10.37
CA PHE A 71 -34.89 0.98 11.35
C PHE A 71 -33.89 -0.09 11.76
N ARG A 72 -34.35 -1.33 11.90
CA ARG A 72 -33.52 -2.51 12.17
C ARG A 72 -32.53 -2.79 11.04
N GLU A 73 -33.00 -2.79 9.79
CA GLU A 73 -32.17 -2.95 8.60
C GLU A 73 -31.12 -1.84 8.51
N LYS A 74 -31.53 -0.59 8.77
CA LYS A 74 -30.59 0.54 8.82
C LYS A 74 -29.53 0.35 9.90
N LEU A 75 -29.92 -0.04 11.11
CA LEU A 75 -28.99 -0.28 12.22
C LEU A 75 -27.98 -1.36 11.87
N ILE A 76 -28.42 -2.47 11.26
CA ILE A 76 -27.53 -3.55 10.79
C ILE A 76 -26.51 -3.00 9.77
N CYS A 77 -26.98 -2.23 8.78
CA CYS A 77 -26.10 -1.60 7.79
C CYS A 77 -25.08 -0.65 8.42
N ASP A 78 -25.50 0.17 9.39
CA ASP A 78 -24.63 1.11 10.08
C ASP A 78 -23.58 0.37 10.93
N MET A 79 -23.98 -0.65 11.71
CA MET A 79 -23.06 -1.49 12.49
C MET A 79 -22.06 -2.24 11.60
N LEU A 80 -22.51 -2.78 10.47
CA LEU A 80 -21.62 -3.44 9.51
C LEU A 80 -20.60 -2.47 8.89
N SER A 81 -21.01 -1.21 8.66
CA SER A 81 -20.11 -0.18 8.13
C SER A 81 -19.02 0.18 9.14
N GLU A 82 -19.36 0.30 10.41
CA GLU A 82 -18.39 0.49 11.51
C GLU A 82 -17.43 -0.70 11.63
N MET A 83 -17.96 -1.92 11.50
CA MET A 83 -17.13 -3.14 11.50
C MET A 83 -16.17 -3.16 10.31
N MET A 84 -16.63 -2.82 9.11
CA MET A 84 -15.76 -2.70 7.93
C MET A 84 -14.66 -1.66 8.16
N ALA A 85 -15.00 -0.48 8.68
CA ALA A 85 -14.03 0.57 8.98
C ALA A 85 -12.95 0.12 9.98
N LYS A 86 -13.33 -0.67 10.99
CA LYS A 86 -12.36 -1.28 11.92
C LYS A 86 -11.37 -2.19 11.18
N TYR A 87 -11.84 -3.09 10.33
CA TYR A 87 -10.95 -4.01 9.61
C TYR A 87 -10.10 -3.29 8.55
N GLU A 88 -10.63 -2.28 7.88
CA GLU A 88 -9.84 -1.41 6.99
C GLU A 88 -8.70 -0.71 7.76
N LYS A 89 -8.98 -0.20 8.96
CA LYS A 89 -7.97 0.39 9.84
C LYS A 89 -6.94 -0.64 10.30
N GLN A 90 -7.34 -1.86 10.64
CA GLN A 90 -6.45 -2.96 11.03
C GLN A 90 -5.51 -3.35 9.88
N ILE A 91 -6.04 -3.54 8.67
CA ILE A 91 -5.24 -3.78 7.45
C ILE A 91 -4.25 -2.65 7.24
N THR A 92 -4.72 -1.40 7.34
CA THR A 92 -3.88 -0.22 7.13
C THR A 92 -2.74 -0.15 8.14
N HIS A 93 -3.03 -0.37 9.42
CA HIS A 93 -2.04 -0.40 10.49
C HIS A 93 -1.01 -1.52 10.31
N ALA A 94 -1.46 -2.73 9.93
CA ALA A 94 -0.59 -3.89 9.75
C ALA A 94 0.34 -3.76 8.54
N LEU A 95 -0.14 -3.15 7.44
CA LEU A 95 0.57 -3.09 6.17
C LEU A 95 1.40 -1.81 6.00
N ALA A 96 0.84 -0.62 6.27
CA ALA A 96 1.38 0.65 5.78
C ALA A 96 2.87 0.86 6.12
N LYS A 97 3.24 0.74 7.40
CA LYS A 97 4.62 0.95 7.86
C LYS A 97 5.58 -0.16 7.40
N ARG A 98 5.10 -1.40 7.37
CA ARG A 98 5.93 -2.56 6.98
C ARG A 98 6.23 -2.56 5.48
N VAL A 99 5.22 -2.29 4.65
CA VAL A 99 5.40 -2.11 3.21
C VAL A 99 6.36 -0.96 2.93
N GLU A 100 6.20 0.17 3.62
CA GLU A 100 7.11 1.32 3.50
C GLU A 100 8.55 0.93 3.86
N SER A 101 8.76 0.24 4.98
CA SER A 101 10.09 -0.25 5.38
C SER A 101 10.71 -1.24 4.39
N LEU A 102 9.92 -2.15 3.83
CA LEU A 102 10.40 -3.11 2.82
C LEU A 102 10.83 -2.39 1.55
N LEU A 103 10.00 -1.45 1.07
CA LEU A 103 10.35 -0.60 -0.06
C LEU A 103 11.59 0.25 0.22
N GLU A 104 11.73 0.78 1.44
CA GLU A 104 12.93 1.54 1.83
C GLU A 104 14.20 0.69 1.87
N SER A 105 14.10 -0.60 2.23
CA SER A 105 15.23 -1.52 2.21
C SER A 105 15.73 -1.76 0.77
N GLY A 106 14.81 -1.94 -0.19
CA GLY A 106 15.17 -2.25 -1.58
C GLY A 106 16.04 -3.51 -1.71
N GLU A 107 15.78 -4.51 -0.86
CA GLU A 107 16.38 -5.84 -0.93
C GLU A 107 15.84 -6.64 -2.13
N ARG A 108 16.58 -7.66 -2.59
CA ARG A 108 16.22 -8.46 -3.78
C ARG A 108 14.84 -9.11 -3.70
N ASP A 109 14.43 -9.51 -2.50
CA ASP A 109 13.17 -10.20 -2.23
C ASP A 109 12.04 -9.22 -1.83
N THR A 110 12.25 -7.90 -1.91
CA THR A 110 11.31 -6.86 -1.44
C THR A 110 9.86 -7.14 -1.86
N TRP A 111 9.63 -7.40 -3.15
CA TRP A 111 8.28 -7.67 -3.67
C TRP A 111 7.72 -9.02 -3.22
N ALA A 112 8.56 -10.05 -3.05
CA ALA A 112 8.12 -11.34 -2.51
C ALA A 112 7.72 -11.21 -1.02
N SER A 113 8.53 -10.50 -0.23
CA SER A 113 8.24 -10.19 1.17
C SER A 113 6.98 -9.34 1.32
N ILE A 114 6.74 -8.38 0.42
CA ILE A 114 5.49 -7.60 0.38
C ILE A 114 4.28 -8.49 0.06
N ARG A 115 4.37 -9.43 -0.89
CA ARG A 115 3.27 -10.35 -1.22
C ARG A 115 2.90 -11.24 -0.05
N ASN A 116 3.89 -11.88 0.58
CA ASN A 116 3.65 -12.73 1.75
C ASN A 116 3.02 -11.95 2.91
N LEU A 117 3.51 -10.73 3.16
CA LEU A 117 2.92 -9.84 4.17
C LEU A 117 1.48 -9.47 3.82
N PHE A 118 1.22 -9.12 2.56
CA PHE A 118 -0.09 -8.75 2.06
C PHE A 118 -1.10 -9.89 2.20
N GLU A 119 -0.79 -11.06 1.63
CA GLU A 119 -1.68 -12.23 1.64
C GLU A 119 -2.02 -12.67 3.06
N GLY A 120 -1.01 -12.76 3.94
CA GLY A 120 -1.22 -13.16 5.32
C GLY A 120 -2.11 -12.21 6.12
N ASN A 121 -1.84 -10.89 6.07
CA ASN A 121 -2.61 -9.93 6.87
C ASN A 121 -3.98 -9.64 6.28
N THR A 122 -4.11 -9.59 4.95
CA THR A 122 -5.40 -9.34 4.30
C THR A 122 -6.34 -10.52 4.43
N GLU A 123 -5.88 -11.76 4.19
CA GLU A 123 -6.77 -12.93 4.32
C GLU A 123 -7.12 -13.22 5.79
N ALA A 124 -6.22 -12.96 6.74
CA ALA A 124 -6.56 -13.03 8.16
C ALA A 124 -7.68 -12.05 8.54
N ALA A 125 -7.54 -10.77 8.17
CA ALA A 125 -8.55 -9.75 8.45
C ALA A 125 -9.88 -10.04 7.73
N VAL A 126 -9.84 -10.53 6.48
CA VAL A 126 -11.03 -10.92 5.74
C VAL A 126 -11.73 -12.11 6.39
N SER A 127 -10.98 -13.12 6.84
CA SER A 127 -11.55 -14.29 7.54
C SER A 127 -12.20 -13.88 8.85
N GLU A 128 -11.54 -13.06 9.67
CA GLU A 128 -12.11 -12.53 10.93
C GLU A 128 -13.37 -11.70 10.67
N PHE A 129 -13.36 -10.87 9.62
CA PHE A 129 -14.53 -10.11 9.20
C PHE A 129 -15.68 -11.02 8.77
N SER A 130 -15.41 -12.02 7.91
CA SER A 130 -16.44 -12.95 7.42
C SER A 130 -17.09 -13.72 8.56
N ASP A 131 -16.30 -14.17 9.53
CA ASP A 131 -16.79 -14.85 10.73
C ASP A 131 -17.68 -13.91 11.56
N ALA A 132 -17.17 -12.73 11.93
CA ALA A 132 -17.93 -11.73 12.67
C ALA A 132 -19.25 -11.32 11.96
N ALA A 133 -19.22 -11.22 10.64
CA ALA A 133 -20.37 -10.83 9.81
C ALA A 133 -21.55 -11.81 9.89
N VAL A 134 -21.32 -13.07 10.28
CA VAL A 134 -22.39 -14.07 10.47
C VAL A 134 -23.40 -13.61 11.53
N SER A 135 -22.99 -12.80 12.52
CA SER A 135 -23.92 -12.25 13.54
C SER A 135 -25.04 -11.39 12.98
N PHE A 136 -24.88 -10.85 11.77
CA PHE A 136 -25.83 -9.96 11.14
C PHE A 136 -26.83 -10.68 10.22
N ASN A 137 -26.79 -12.02 10.14
CA ASN A 137 -27.64 -12.84 9.27
C ASN A 137 -27.60 -12.41 7.78
N LEU A 138 -26.44 -11.95 7.31
CA LEU A 138 -26.21 -11.63 5.91
C LEU A 138 -26.20 -12.88 5.03
N ASN A 139 -26.56 -12.73 3.76
CA ASN A 139 -26.34 -13.81 2.80
C ASN A 139 -24.85 -13.91 2.42
N SER A 140 -24.44 -15.06 1.89
CA SER A 140 -23.03 -15.30 1.53
C SER A 140 -22.51 -14.29 0.49
N SER A 141 -23.34 -13.90 -0.48
CA SER A 141 -22.96 -12.93 -1.52
C SER A 141 -22.68 -11.53 -0.96
N GLU A 142 -23.39 -11.11 0.08
CA GLU A 142 -23.15 -9.82 0.76
C GLU A 142 -21.85 -9.84 1.54
N ILE A 143 -21.59 -10.94 2.26
CA ILE A 143 -20.32 -11.16 2.97
C ILE A 143 -19.16 -11.18 1.97
N ASP A 144 -19.32 -11.89 0.85
CA ASP A 144 -18.32 -11.96 -0.22
C ASP A 144 -18.04 -10.58 -0.82
N THR A 145 -19.08 -9.79 -1.09
CA THR A 145 -18.95 -8.43 -1.63
C THR A 145 -18.15 -7.53 -0.70
N LYS A 146 -18.46 -7.56 0.60
CA LYS A 146 -17.73 -6.77 1.62
C LYS A 146 -16.30 -7.29 1.82
N SER A 147 -16.10 -8.60 1.74
CA SER A 147 -14.78 -9.22 1.79
C SER A 147 -13.92 -8.80 0.60
N GLN A 148 -14.50 -8.69 -0.60
CA GLN A 148 -13.80 -8.13 -1.76
C GLN A 148 -13.47 -6.64 -1.58
N HIS A 149 -14.33 -5.86 -0.93
CA HIS A 149 -14.03 -4.47 -0.60
C HIS A 149 -12.77 -4.35 0.28
N LEU A 150 -12.64 -5.19 1.31
CA LEU A 150 -11.45 -5.22 2.17
C LEU A 150 -10.17 -5.60 1.39
N ARG A 151 -10.27 -6.59 0.48
CA ARG A 151 -9.14 -6.96 -0.39
C ARG A 151 -8.75 -5.80 -1.32
N GLU A 152 -9.72 -5.10 -1.88
CA GLU A 152 -9.47 -3.95 -2.75
C GLU A 152 -8.88 -2.77 -1.98
N HIS A 153 -9.35 -2.50 -0.76
CA HIS A 153 -8.75 -1.51 0.14
C HIS A 153 -7.27 -1.80 0.39
N ALA A 154 -6.93 -3.05 0.71
CA ALA A 154 -5.55 -3.47 0.89
C ALA A 154 -4.71 -3.22 -0.39
N ARG A 155 -5.24 -3.57 -1.56
CA ARG A 155 -4.55 -3.36 -2.86
C ARG A 155 -4.31 -1.88 -3.13
N ASN A 156 -5.31 -1.04 -2.91
CA ASN A 156 -5.21 0.41 -3.07
C ASN A 156 -4.17 1.02 -2.13
N LEU A 157 -4.10 0.55 -0.88
CA LEU A 157 -3.07 0.95 0.07
C LEU A 157 -1.66 0.57 -0.41
N LEU A 158 -1.50 -0.65 -0.92
CA LEU A 158 -0.22 -1.11 -1.47
C LEU A 158 0.19 -0.27 -2.69
N GLU A 159 -0.74 0.01 -3.61
CA GLU A 159 -0.49 0.88 -4.77
C GLU A 159 -0.09 2.29 -4.33
N MET A 160 -0.78 2.87 -3.35
CA MET A 160 -0.43 4.17 -2.78
C MET A 160 0.99 4.17 -2.22
N LYS A 161 1.36 3.17 -1.41
CA LYS A 161 2.69 3.06 -0.81
C LYS A 161 3.80 2.83 -1.85
N ALA A 162 3.52 2.03 -2.87
CA ALA A 162 4.45 1.86 -4.00
C ALA A 162 4.68 3.17 -4.76
N ARG A 163 3.61 3.95 -5.02
CA ARG A 163 3.70 5.27 -5.66
C ARG A 163 4.52 6.26 -4.84
N GLU A 164 4.29 6.31 -3.53
CA GLU A 164 5.07 7.15 -2.61
C GLU A 164 6.55 6.76 -2.64
N ALA A 165 6.86 5.47 -2.66
CA ALA A 165 8.24 4.99 -2.71
C ALA A 165 8.92 5.26 -4.06
N ALA A 166 8.17 5.22 -5.16
CA ALA A 166 8.62 5.45 -6.52
C ALA A 166 8.78 6.95 -6.90
N ASP A 167 8.55 7.87 -5.96
CA ASP A 167 8.89 9.29 -6.16
C ASP A 167 10.36 9.45 -6.58
N ALA A 168 10.61 10.12 -7.70
CA ALA A 168 11.95 10.21 -8.29
C ALA A 168 12.98 10.81 -7.32
N GLY A 169 12.59 11.77 -6.49
CA GLY A 169 13.46 12.36 -5.47
C GLY A 169 13.83 11.37 -4.37
N ARG A 170 12.87 10.56 -3.91
CA ARG A 170 13.12 9.47 -2.94
C ARG A 170 13.96 8.35 -3.55
N VAL A 171 13.65 7.92 -4.77
CA VAL A 171 14.42 6.88 -5.48
C VAL A 171 15.87 7.31 -5.64
N LEU A 172 16.11 8.51 -6.18
CA LEU A 172 17.47 9.03 -6.38
C LEU A 172 18.25 9.13 -5.06
N ARG A 173 17.60 9.58 -3.98
CA ARG A 173 18.23 9.64 -2.65
C ARG A 173 18.63 8.25 -2.16
N ARG A 174 17.77 7.24 -2.34
CA ARG A 174 18.05 5.85 -1.93
C ARG A 174 19.15 5.23 -2.78
N MET A 175 19.16 5.46 -4.09
CA MET A 175 20.24 5.03 -4.98
C MET A 175 21.59 5.59 -4.51
N LYS A 176 21.66 6.89 -4.24
CA LYS A 176 22.87 7.54 -3.70
C LYS A 176 23.30 6.93 -2.36
N TYR A 177 22.35 6.74 -1.44
CA TYR A 177 22.63 6.13 -0.14
C TYR A 177 23.19 4.72 -0.26
N ARG A 178 22.58 3.87 -1.09
CA ARG A 178 23.07 2.50 -1.33
C ARG A 178 24.44 2.46 -1.98
N PHE A 179 24.67 3.33 -2.96
CA PHE A 179 25.98 3.47 -3.59
C PHE A 179 27.06 3.82 -2.56
N SER A 180 26.84 4.87 -1.76
CA SER A 180 27.78 5.28 -0.70
C SER A 180 27.96 4.21 0.39
N GLN A 181 26.90 3.49 0.74
CA GLN A 181 26.97 2.41 1.71
C GLN A 181 27.89 1.27 1.23
N VAL A 182 27.72 0.81 -0.01
CA VAL A 182 28.56 -0.28 -0.57
C VAL A 182 30.04 0.13 -0.64
N LEU A 183 30.32 1.38 -1.01
CA LEU A 183 31.68 1.92 -1.00
C LEU A 183 32.25 1.98 0.42
N GLY A 184 31.49 2.50 1.39
CA GLY A 184 31.92 2.60 2.78
C GLY A 184 32.11 1.25 3.48
N ASP A 185 31.23 0.28 3.20
CA ASP A 185 31.36 -1.10 3.72
C ASP A 185 32.63 -1.76 3.16
N TYR A 186 32.96 -1.52 1.87
CA TYR A 186 34.20 -1.97 1.27
C TYR A 186 35.43 -1.33 1.95
N GLU A 187 35.45 -0.01 2.11
CA GLU A 187 36.52 0.74 2.80
C GLU A 187 36.76 0.23 4.23
N ASN A 188 35.69 -0.04 4.97
CA ASN A 188 35.76 -0.52 6.35
C ASN A 188 36.17 -2.00 6.47
N SER A 189 35.84 -2.83 5.48
CA SER A 189 36.22 -4.25 5.46
C SER A 189 37.67 -4.48 5.05
N MET A 190 38.29 -3.50 4.38
CA MET A 190 39.60 -3.64 3.78
C MET A 190 40.72 -3.48 4.82
N SER A 191 41.57 -4.51 4.96
CA SER A 191 42.85 -4.38 5.65
C SER A 191 43.87 -3.71 4.72
N TRP A 192 44.61 -2.71 5.23
CA TRP A 192 45.51 -1.85 4.44
C TRP A 192 46.57 -2.60 3.60
N TYR A 193 46.86 -3.87 3.92
CA TYR A 193 47.82 -4.72 3.22
C TYR A 193 47.31 -5.33 1.90
N ASN A 194 46.00 -5.38 1.65
CA ASN A 194 45.42 -6.03 0.46
C ASN A 194 45.20 -5.08 -0.73
N TRP A 195 45.74 -3.86 -0.67
CA TRP A 195 45.70 -2.91 -1.79
C TRP A 195 46.54 -3.41 -2.97
N THR A 196 45.94 -4.26 -3.80
CA THR A 196 46.43 -4.54 -5.16
C THR A 196 45.59 -3.74 -6.15
N GLU A 197 46.30 -2.96 -6.98
CA GLU A 197 45.94 -2.36 -8.28
C GLU A 197 44.47 -2.02 -8.59
N GLU A 198 44.26 -0.75 -9.01
CA GLU A 198 43.21 -0.14 -9.85
C GLU A 198 41.99 -0.98 -10.28
N LYS A 199 42.18 -2.23 -10.74
CA LYS A 199 41.11 -3.19 -11.06
C LYS A 199 40.15 -3.48 -9.91
N ASN A 200 40.63 -3.47 -8.66
CA ASN A 200 39.76 -3.68 -7.50
C ASN A 200 38.82 -2.48 -7.26
N LEU A 201 39.21 -1.27 -7.68
CA LEU A 201 38.39 -0.06 -7.56
C LEU A 201 37.26 -0.06 -8.59
N ASP A 202 37.56 -0.39 -9.84
CA ASP A 202 36.57 -0.50 -10.92
C ASP A 202 35.49 -1.56 -10.61
N GLU A 203 35.88 -2.70 -10.04
CA GLU A 203 34.94 -3.77 -9.68
C GLU A 203 34.01 -3.34 -8.53
N VAL A 204 34.56 -2.63 -7.55
CA VAL A 204 33.80 -2.12 -6.40
C VAL A 204 32.84 -1.02 -6.83
N GLU A 205 33.27 -0.10 -7.69
CA GLU A 205 32.38 0.92 -8.25
C GLU A 205 31.26 0.32 -9.10
N ARG A 206 31.56 -0.70 -9.93
CA ARG A 206 30.52 -1.44 -10.67
C ARG A 206 29.55 -2.13 -9.73
N ASN A 207 30.04 -2.76 -8.66
CA ASN A 207 29.18 -3.41 -7.67
C ASN A 207 28.28 -2.40 -6.95
N ALA A 208 28.84 -1.25 -6.53
CA ALA A 208 28.07 -0.16 -5.92
C ALA A 208 27.02 0.41 -6.87
N LEU A 209 27.36 0.59 -8.15
CA LEU A 209 26.41 1.02 -9.18
C LEU A 209 25.29 -0.02 -9.37
N SER A 210 25.62 -1.31 -9.35
CA SER A 210 24.68 -2.44 -9.47
C SER A 210 23.64 -2.39 -8.36
N GLU A 211 24.11 -2.31 -7.11
CA GLU A 211 23.23 -2.26 -5.95
C GLU A 211 22.38 -0.98 -5.95
N SER A 212 22.90 0.14 -6.48
CA SER A 212 22.11 1.37 -6.67
C SER A 212 21.02 1.21 -7.75
N LEU A 213 21.35 0.60 -8.90
CA LEU A 213 20.41 0.38 -10.01
C LEU A 213 19.34 -0.65 -9.64
N ARG A 214 19.65 -1.59 -8.74
CA ARG A 214 18.65 -2.50 -8.20
C ARG A 214 17.51 -1.76 -7.49
N ILE A 215 17.82 -0.71 -6.73
CA ILE A 215 16.79 0.14 -6.11
C ILE A 215 15.86 0.73 -7.16
N LEU A 216 16.43 1.23 -8.26
CA LEU A 216 15.65 1.77 -9.37
C LEU A 216 14.77 0.69 -10.00
N SER A 217 15.32 -0.50 -10.25
CA SER A 217 14.56 -1.65 -10.77
C SER A 217 13.39 -2.03 -9.86
N ILE A 218 13.62 -2.09 -8.54
CA ILE A 218 12.58 -2.43 -7.55
C ILE A 218 11.43 -1.41 -7.58
N MET A 219 11.76 -0.12 -7.72
CA MET A 219 10.77 0.97 -7.70
C MET A 219 10.09 1.21 -9.05
N ALA A 220 10.70 0.77 -10.14
CA ALA A 220 10.22 0.99 -11.50
C ALA A 220 8.98 0.15 -11.86
N ALA A 221 8.71 -0.94 -11.12
CA ALA A 221 7.52 -1.76 -11.35
C ALA A 221 6.97 -2.38 -10.08
N MET A 222 5.64 -2.37 -9.96
CA MET A 222 4.91 -3.11 -8.94
C MET A 222 4.81 -4.58 -9.32
N ARG A 223 5.76 -5.40 -8.85
CA ARG A 223 5.82 -6.85 -9.13
C ARG A 223 4.90 -7.65 -8.21
N PHE A 224 3.62 -7.34 -8.24
CA PHE A 224 2.63 -8.02 -7.40
C PHE A 224 2.14 -9.35 -7.99
N ASN A 225 2.20 -9.53 -9.31
CA ASN A 225 1.62 -10.69 -10.01
C ASN A 225 2.65 -11.73 -10.49
N GLU A 226 3.87 -11.73 -9.94
CA GLU A 226 4.97 -12.66 -10.28
C GLU A 226 5.33 -12.75 -11.77
N MET A 227 4.82 -11.83 -12.59
CA MET A 227 5.15 -11.79 -14.00
C MET A 227 6.60 -11.35 -14.16
N PRO A 228 7.42 -12.07 -14.95
CA PRO A 228 8.78 -11.65 -15.21
C PRO A 228 8.76 -10.36 -16.04
N ASP A 229 9.63 -9.43 -15.69
CA ASP A 229 9.92 -8.22 -16.47
C ASP A 229 11.40 -8.16 -16.84
N GLN A 230 11.72 -7.34 -17.83
CA GLN A 230 13.07 -7.14 -18.35
C GLN A 230 13.71 -5.85 -17.83
N ILE A 231 13.03 -5.14 -16.91
CA ILE A 231 13.43 -3.80 -16.47
C ILE A 231 14.81 -3.82 -15.83
N GLU A 232 15.10 -4.83 -14.98
CA GLU A 232 16.41 -4.96 -14.38
C GLU A 232 17.49 -5.14 -15.45
N MET A 233 17.31 -6.10 -16.36
CA MET A 233 18.26 -6.38 -17.43
C MET A 233 18.53 -5.12 -18.30
N GLU A 234 17.48 -4.41 -18.72
CA GLU A 234 17.59 -3.21 -19.54
C GLU A 234 18.29 -2.05 -18.82
N LEU A 235 18.01 -1.84 -17.54
CA LEU A 235 18.66 -0.82 -16.73
C LEU A 235 20.16 -1.09 -16.61
N TYR A 236 20.54 -2.35 -16.35
CA TYR A 236 21.94 -2.71 -16.23
C TYR A 236 22.63 -2.60 -17.59
N SER A 237 22.07 -3.13 -18.67
CA SER A 237 22.67 -3.00 -20.01
C SER A 237 22.86 -1.54 -20.45
N SER A 238 21.94 -0.65 -20.12
CA SER A 238 22.00 0.76 -20.54
C SER A 238 22.97 1.60 -19.72
N LEU A 239 23.10 1.31 -18.42
CA LEU A 239 23.80 2.18 -17.46
C LEU A 239 25.12 1.61 -16.95
N MET A 240 25.35 0.28 -17.06
CA MET A 240 26.62 -0.36 -16.73
C MET A 240 27.59 -0.39 -17.90
N ASP A 241 27.10 -0.59 -19.13
CA ASP A 241 27.93 -0.80 -20.32
C ASP A 241 28.43 0.54 -20.91
N ARG A 242 28.89 1.43 -20.03
CA ARG A 242 29.54 2.68 -20.43
C ARG A 242 30.97 2.35 -20.82
N THR A 243 31.16 2.02 -22.08
CA THR A 243 32.50 1.99 -22.70
C THR A 243 33.20 3.31 -22.38
N VAL A 244 34.41 3.21 -21.82
CA VAL A 244 35.30 4.32 -21.49
C VAL A 244 35.31 5.33 -22.65
N PRO A 245 35.07 6.64 -22.43
CA PRO A 245 35.23 7.62 -23.49
C PRO A 245 36.68 7.60 -23.95
N ASP A 246 36.89 7.28 -25.23
CA ASP A 246 38.17 7.44 -25.90
C ASP A 246 38.66 8.89 -25.71
N PRO A 247 39.83 9.12 -25.08
CA PRO A 247 40.35 10.47 -24.82
C PRO A 247 40.66 11.28 -26.09
N SER A 248 40.51 10.70 -27.28
CA SER A 248 40.73 11.36 -28.57
C SER A 248 39.51 12.11 -29.14
N LEU A 249 38.35 12.08 -28.49
CA LEU A 249 37.16 12.82 -28.96
C LEU A 249 37.04 14.19 -28.26
N PRO A 250 37.00 15.31 -29.02
CA PRO A 250 36.88 16.63 -28.43
C PRO A 250 35.54 16.75 -27.71
N ASN A 251 35.55 17.41 -26.55
CA ASN A 251 34.40 17.73 -25.70
C ASN A 251 33.15 18.12 -26.50
N THR A 252 32.35 17.13 -26.88
CA THR A 252 30.99 17.26 -27.38
C THR A 252 30.21 16.08 -26.82
N PHE A 253 30.28 15.88 -25.51
CA PHE A 253 29.42 14.95 -24.78
C PHE A 253 28.08 15.64 -24.46
N MET A 254 27.43 16.17 -25.50
CA MET A 254 26.07 16.68 -25.45
C MET A 254 25.54 16.70 -26.89
N GLY A 255 24.89 15.61 -27.29
CA GLY A 255 24.20 15.54 -28.59
C GLY A 255 24.31 14.19 -29.26
N ALA A 256 23.15 13.52 -29.37
CA ALA A 256 22.89 12.46 -30.34
C ALA A 256 23.63 11.11 -30.15
N LYS A 257 23.29 10.40 -29.07
CA LYS A 257 23.03 8.96 -29.19
C LYS A 257 21.67 8.72 -28.57
N LEU A 258 20.74 8.25 -29.39
CA LEU A 258 19.34 7.99 -29.08
C LEU A 258 19.19 7.47 -27.66
N ASP A 259 18.48 8.25 -26.82
CA ASP A 259 18.13 7.87 -25.47
C ASP A 259 17.29 6.58 -25.55
N PRO A 260 17.84 5.40 -25.15
CA PRO A 260 17.13 4.14 -25.25
C PRO A 260 15.87 4.12 -24.36
N LEU A 261 15.83 5.01 -23.36
CA LEU A 261 14.71 5.15 -22.44
C LEU A 261 13.64 6.09 -23.00
N ALA A 262 13.96 6.99 -23.94
CA ALA A 262 13.01 7.92 -24.56
C ALA A 262 12.26 7.35 -25.78
N SER A 263 12.39 6.05 -26.06
CA SER A 263 11.61 5.40 -27.10
C SER A 263 10.17 5.19 -26.62
N ASP A 264 9.22 5.88 -27.25
CA ASP A 264 7.75 5.74 -27.08
C ASP A 264 7.21 4.36 -27.56
N THR A 265 8.03 3.31 -27.55
CA THR A 265 7.68 1.96 -28.03
C THR A 265 7.14 1.03 -26.95
N TRP A 266 6.79 1.55 -25.76
CA TRP A 266 6.06 0.79 -24.76
C TRP A 266 4.64 0.52 -25.28
N GLU A 267 4.46 -0.60 -25.98
CA GLU A 267 3.16 -1.03 -26.51
C GLU A 267 2.07 -0.95 -25.42
N GLU A 268 1.09 -0.08 -25.67
CA GLU A 268 -0.11 0.15 -24.86
C GLU A 268 -1.12 -1.00 -25.01
N ASP A 269 -0.70 -2.26 -24.98
CA ASP A 269 -1.65 -3.37 -25.09
C ASP A 269 -2.02 -3.99 -23.73
N GLY A 270 -3.22 -3.61 -23.27
CA GLY A 270 -4.23 -4.65 -23.08
C GLY A 270 -4.55 -5.20 -21.69
N ARG A 271 -4.49 -4.42 -20.61
CA ARG A 271 -5.46 -4.46 -19.47
C ARG A 271 -5.10 -3.39 -18.44
N ARG A 272 -6.11 -2.76 -17.83
CA ARG A 272 -6.05 -1.67 -16.82
C ARG A 272 -5.24 -1.97 -15.52
N ARG A 273 -4.27 -2.89 -15.50
CA ARG A 273 -3.58 -3.38 -14.29
C ARG A 273 -2.05 -3.25 -14.25
N THR A 274 -1.43 -2.54 -15.18
CA THR A 274 0.00 -2.18 -15.07
C THR A 274 0.13 -0.69 -15.34
N ARG A 275 -0.06 0.14 -14.31
CA ARG A 275 0.05 1.60 -14.45
C ARG A 275 1.53 2.02 -14.43
N ARG A 276 1.81 2.98 -15.32
CA ARG A 276 3.10 3.56 -15.70
C ARG A 276 3.89 4.09 -14.51
N TYR A 277 5.10 3.57 -14.34
CA TYR A 277 6.20 4.22 -13.59
C TYR A 277 7.43 4.48 -14.48
N ALA A 278 7.37 4.14 -15.77
CA ALA A 278 8.47 4.33 -16.73
C ALA A 278 8.94 5.80 -16.78
N ALA A 279 8.04 6.77 -16.76
CA ALA A 279 8.39 8.20 -16.77
C ALA A 279 9.14 8.66 -15.49
N ALA A 280 8.82 8.08 -14.33
CA ALA A 280 9.52 8.37 -13.08
C ALA A 280 10.89 7.68 -13.05
N ALA A 281 11.00 6.45 -13.57
CA ALA A 281 12.26 5.75 -13.74
C ALA A 281 13.20 6.49 -14.71
N LEU A 282 12.66 7.00 -15.82
CA LEU A 282 13.33 7.89 -16.78
C LEU A 282 13.86 9.18 -16.13
N ALA A 283 13.00 9.86 -15.36
CA ALA A 283 13.37 11.09 -14.66
C ALA A 283 14.45 10.86 -13.59
N ALA A 284 14.50 9.67 -12.98
CA ALA A 284 15.53 9.28 -12.03
C ALA A 284 16.83 8.80 -12.73
N ALA A 285 16.74 8.22 -13.93
CA ALA A 285 17.88 7.68 -14.67
C ALA A 285 18.88 8.76 -15.12
N ALA A 286 18.40 9.93 -15.58
CA ALA A 286 19.25 11.04 -16.01
C ALA A 286 20.20 11.56 -14.90
N PRO A 287 19.73 11.86 -13.67
CA PRO A 287 20.62 12.20 -12.55
C PRO A 287 21.33 10.98 -11.95
N ALA A 288 20.79 9.75 -12.09
CA ALA A 288 21.47 8.53 -11.65
C ALA A 288 22.78 8.28 -12.42
N ALA A 289 22.80 8.55 -13.72
CA ALA A 289 24.01 8.50 -14.56
C ALA A 289 25.11 9.48 -14.10
N ALA A 290 24.76 10.50 -13.31
CA ALA A 290 25.71 11.45 -12.72
C ALA A 290 26.13 11.07 -11.29
N ILE A 291 25.58 10.02 -10.67
CA ILE A 291 25.95 9.57 -9.31
C ILE A 291 27.45 9.22 -9.24
N PRO A 292 28.04 8.44 -10.17
CA PRO A 292 29.47 8.11 -10.10
C PRO A 292 30.36 9.36 -10.18
N ALA A 293 30.02 10.29 -11.09
CA ALA A 293 30.76 11.54 -11.26
C ALA A 293 30.62 12.51 -10.06
N ALA A 294 29.43 12.57 -9.45
CA ALA A 294 29.18 13.40 -8.27
C ALA A 294 29.85 12.86 -7.01
N VAL A 295 29.94 11.54 -6.85
CA VAL A 295 30.64 10.89 -5.73
C VAL A 295 32.16 10.96 -5.92
N ALA A 296 32.67 10.75 -7.13
CA ALA A 296 34.08 10.97 -7.44
C ALA A 296 34.52 12.43 -7.19
N ALA A 297 33.67 13.40 -7.52
CA ALA A 297 33.92 14.82 -7.21
C ALA A 297 33.84 15.14 -5.70
N ALA A 298 33.00 14.44 -4.94
CA ALA A 298 32.93 14.59 -3.49
C ALA A 298 34.13 13.95 -2.78
N SER A 299 34.59 12.78 -3.23
CA SER A 299 35.78 12.09 -2.71
C SER A 299 37.06 12.88 -3.00
N ASN A 300 37.20 13.48 -4.19
CA ASN A 300 38.34 14.35 -4.53
C ASN A 300 38.39 15.66 -3.70
N ASN A 301 37.27 16.13 -3.17
CA ASN A 301 37.22 17.32 -2.31
C ASN A 301 37.47 17.03 -0.83
N GLN A 302 37.59 15.75 -0.45
CA GLN A 302 37.93 15.34 0.92
C GLN A 302 39.46 15.17 1.12
N TRP A 303 40.23 15.39 0.05
CA TRP A 303 41.70 15.32 0.02
C TRP A 303 42.36 16.61 -0.53
N ARG A 304 41.77 17.77 -0.25
CA ARG A 304 42.44 19.08 -0.35
C ARG A 304 42.38 19.85 0.96
#